data_AF-A0A7V4XCW4-F1
#
_entry.id   AF-A0A7V4XCW4-F1
#
_cell.length_a   1.000
_cell.length_b   1.000
_cell.length_c   1.000
_cell.angle_alpha   90.00
_cell.angle_beta   90.00
_cell.angle_gamma   90.00
#
_symmetry.space_group_name_H-M   'P 1'
#
loop_
_entity.id
_entity.type
_entity.pdbx_description
1 polymer ?
#
loop_
_entity_poly.entity_id
_entity_poly.type
_entity_poly.pdbx_seq_one_letter_code
_entity_poly.pdbx_strand_id
1 'polypeptide(L)'
;MIKHPSIELLSPDFGRDDLFLVVFCIVDGWMHERYGSSNMPRSHRGPRDDEFSDSETLTILLVGELCHVKRERVWLRQVRANHLSMFPHLPEDSRFNRRAQLVRYLLNELRQAILYWADADLEPVRILDSFPMPLCACYRIRQSTLPISSSALAIATARDAGISVCDLVLL
;
A
#
# COMPACT_ATOMS: atom_id res chain seq x y z
N MET A 1 -26.84 -7.72 6.28
CA MET A 1 -25.94 -7.86 5.12
C MET A 1 -26.38 -6.83 4.10
N ILE A 2 -25.79 -5.64 4.14
CA ILE A 2 -26.13 -4.55 3.22
C ILE A 2 -25.61 -4.97 1.85
N LYS A 3 -26.50 -5.46 0.98
CA LYS A 3 -26.18 -5.64 -0.42
C LYS A 3 -26.17 -4.26 -1.04
N HIS A 4 -24.99 -3.67 -1.18
CA HIS A 4 -24.86 -2.45 -1.95
C HIS A 4 -25.23 -2.77 -3.41
N PRO A 5 -26.10 -1.99 -4.07
CA PRO A 5 -26.55 -2.27 -5.44
C PRO A 5 -25.39 -2.34 -6.45
N SER A 6 -24.24 -1.73 -6.12
CA SER A 6 -23.00 -1.79 -6.88
C SER A 6 -22.38 -3.19 -6.96
N ILE A 7 -22.68 -4.08 -6.00
CA ILE A 7 -22.16 -5.46 -5.97
C ILE A 7 -22.92 -6.36 -6.95
N GLU A 8 -24.17 -6.05 -7.26
CA GLU A 8 -24.97 -6.80 -8.26
C GLU A 8 -24.51 -6.50 -9.71
N LEU A 9 -23.68 -5.48 -9.91
CA LEU A 9 -23.01 -5.17 -11.18
C LEU A 9 -21.70 -5.95 -11.39
N LEU A 10 -21.18 -6.62 -10.36
CA LEU A 10 -20.09 -7.58 -10.55
C LEU A 10 -20.72 -8.83 -11.17
N SER A 11 -20.55 -8.97 -12.48
CA SER A 11 -20.90 -10.19 -13.20
C SER A 11 -20.35 -11.42 -12.46
N PRO A 12 -21.02 -12.58 -12.57
CA PRO A 12 -20.57 -13.82 -11.90
C PRO A 12 -19.14 -14.24 -12.27
N ASP A 13 -18.57 -13.66 -13.33
CA ASP A 13 -17.24 -13.92 -13.87
C ASP A 13 -16.23 -12.79 -13.56
N PHE A 14 -16.34 -12.10 -12.41
CA PHE A 14 -15.37 -11.04 -12.06
C PHE A 14 -13.95 -11.61 -11.92
N GLY A 15 -13.14 -11.39 -12.95
CA GLY A 15 -11.79 -11.89 -13.05
C GLY A 15 -10.78 -10.99 -12.36
N ARG A 16 -9.54 -11.48 -12.26
CA ARG A 16 -8.42 -10.64 -11.81
C ARG A 16 -8.12 -9.52 -12.80
N ASP A 17 -8.40 -9.77 -14.07
CA ASP A 17 -8.28 -8.83 -15.19
C ASP A 17 -9.24 -7.64 -15.01
N ASP A 18 -10.49 -7.92 -14.65
CA ASP A 18 -11.49 -6.90 -14.35
C ASP A 18 -11.11 -6.09 -13.11
N LEU A 19 -10.55 -6.75 -12.08
CA LEU A 19 -10.03 -6.06 -10.91
C LEU A 19 -8.92 -5.07 -11.28
N PHE A 20 -7.97 -5.46 -12.14
CA PHE A 20 -6.93 -4.56 -12.62
C PHE A 20 -7.54 -3.36 -13.35
N LEU A 21 -8.52 -3.59 -14.23
CA LEU A 21 -9.17 -2.54 -15.00
C LEU A 21 -9.93 -1.55 -14.10
N VAL A 22 -10.76 -2.06 -13.18
CA VAL A 22 -11.53 -1.22 -12.25
C VAL A 22 -10.58 -0.40 -11.37
N VAL A 23 -9.56 -1.03 -10.80
CA VAL A 23 -8.59 -0.31 -9.96
C VAL A 23 -7.80 0.71 -10.78
N PHE A 24 -7.40 0.38 -12.01
CA PHE A 24 -6.71 1.31 -12.89
C PHE A 24 -7.56 2.54 -13.19
N CYS A 25 -8.85 2.37 -13.53
CA CYS A 25 -9.75 3.50 -13.77
C CYS A 25 -9.90 4.42 -12.54
N ILE A 26 -9.99 3.84 -11.34
CA ILE A 26 -10.07 4.61 -10.09
C ILE A 26 -8.77 5.39 -9.86
N VAL A 27 -7.62 4.70 -9.97
CA VAL A 27 -6.30 5.29 -9.74
C VAL A 27 -5.99 6.39 -10.76
N ASP A 28 -6.22 6.12 -12.04
CA ASP A 28 -5.94 7.05 -13.13
C ASP A 28 -6.86 8.28 -13.04
N GLY A 29 -8.14 8.09 -12.73
CA GLY A 29 -9.06 9.19 -12.46
C GLY A 29 -8.59 10.07 -11.29
N TRP A 30 -8.17 9.45 -10.18
CA TRP A 30 -7.63 10.16 -9.02
C TRP A 30 -6.32 10.93 -9.33
N MET A 31 -5.43 10.33 -10.12
CA MET A 31 -4.19 10.97 -10.56
C MET A 31 -4.46 12.15 -11.51
N HIS A 32 -5.40 12.00 -12.43
CA HIS A 32 -5.82 13.05 -13.34
C HIS A 32 -6.48 14.22 -12.61
N GLU A 33 -7.32 13.97 -11.61
CA GLU A 33 -7.91 15.02 -10.78
C GLU A 33 -6.83 15.83 -10.03
N ARG A 34 -5.79 15.16 -9.51
CA ARG A 34 -4.76 15.79 -8.68
C ARG A 34 -3.66 16.50 -9.49
N TYR A 35 -3.25 15.91 -10.61
CA TYR A 35 -2.07 16.35 -11.36
C TYR A 35 -2.35 16.69 -12.83
N GLY A 36 -3.55 16.41 -13.34
CA GLY A 36 -3.88 16.55 -14.76
C GLY A 36 -3.20 15.53 -15.67
N SER A 37 -2.53 14.52 -15.12
CA SER A 37 -1.86 13.46 -15.89
C SER A 37 -1.69 12.18 -15.07
N SER A 38 -1.57 11.03 -15.75
CA SER A 38 -1.28 9.72 -15.13
C SER A 38 0.10 9.61 -14.47
N ASN A 39 0.93 10.65 -14.54
CA ASN A 39 2.27 10.70 -13.96
C ASN A 39 2.37 11.83 -12.93
N MET A 40 3.09 11.59 -11.84
CA MET A 40 3.36 12.65 -10.87
C MET A 40 4.35 13.67 -11.46
N PRO A 41 4.17 14.99 -11.24
CA PRO A 41 5.18 15.98 -11.59
C PRO A 41 6.48 15.72 -10.81
N ARG A 42 7.57 15.40 -11.52
CA ARG A 42 8.89 15.15 -10.92
C ARG A 42 9.75 16.41 -10.96
N SER A 43 10.35 16.76 -9.81
CA SER A 43 11.27 17.89 -9.66
C SER A 43 12.54 17.75 -10.51
N HIS A 44 13.01 16.51 -10.71
CA HIS A 44 14.16 16.21 -11.58
C HIS A 44 13.68 15.65 -12.93
N ARG A 45 14.01 16.35 -14.03
CA ARG A 45 13.85 15.85 -15.41
C ARG A 45 14.92 14.78 -15.69
N GLY A 46 14.72 13.58 -15.15
CA GLY A 46 15.27 12.38 -15.79
C GLY A 46 14.51 12.08 -17.09
N PRO A 47 14.98 11.14 -17.92
CA PRO A 47 14.33 10.80 -19.19
C PRO A 47 12.82 10.64 -18.97
N ARG A 48 12.07 11.60 -19.53
CA ARG A 48 10.69 11.35 -19.97
C ARG A 48 10.80 10.23 -20.99
N ASP A 49 9.82 9.35 -21.06
CA ASP A 49 9.77 8.18 -21.96
C ASP A 49 10.18 6.86 -21.27
N ASP A 50 9.64 6.60 -20.08
CA ASP A 50 9.27 5.21 -19.81
C ASP A 50 7.79 5.12 -20.22
N GLU A 51 7.48 4.21 -21.14
CA GLU A 51 6.13 3.90 -21.62
C GLU A 51 5.19 3.41 -20.49
N PHE A 52 5.75 3.18 -19.30
CA PHE A 52 5.06 2.80 -18.08
C PHE A 52 4.80 4.02 -17.17
N SER A 53 3.55 4.22 -16.79
CA SER A 53 3.06 5.33 -15.99
C SER A 53 3.15 5.09 -14.47
N ASP A 54 3.10 6.17 -13.70
CA ASP A 54 3.00 6.09 -12.23
C ASP A 54 1.62 5.55 -11.80
N SER A 55 0.57 5.79 -12.60
CA SER A 55 -0.78 5.24 -12.37
C SER A 55 -0.82 3.72 -12.52
N GLU A 56 -0.13 3.15 -13.52
CA GLU A 56 0.02 1.69 -13.62
C GLU A 56 0.83 1.13 -12.45
N THR A 57 1.87 1.86 -12.01
CA THR A 57 2.66 1.47 -10.83
C THR A 57 1.78 1.40 -9.58
N LEU A 58 0.97 2.43 -9.32
CA LEU A 58 0.00 2.46 -8.22
C LEU A 58 -1.00 1.32 -8.31
N THR A 59 -1.53 1.05 -9.51
CA THR A 59 -2.50 -0.01 -9.75
C THR A 59 -1.95 -1.37 -9.36
N ILE A 60 -0.73 -1.70 -9.80
CA ILE A 60 -0.09 -2.99 -9.46
C ILE A 60 0.11 -3.11 -7.95
N LEU A 61 0.58 -2.05 -7.29
CA LEU A 61 0.78 -2.07 -5.84
C LEU A 61 -0.54 -2.26 -5.10
N LEU A 62 -1.57 -1.48 -5.46
CA LEU A 62 -2.88 -1.52 -4.80
C LEU A 62 -3.58 -2.86 -5.00
N VAL A 63 -3.59 -3.42 -6.22
CA VAL A 63 -4.15 -4.77 -6.46
C VAL A 63 -3.39 -5.84 -5.70
N GLY A 64 -2.06 -5.70 -5.56
CA GLY A 64 -1.25 -6.60 -4.74
C GLY A 64 -1.65 -6.58 -3.26
N GLU A 65 -1.98 -5.40 -2.73
CA GLU A 65 -2.48 -5.22 -1.38
C GLU A 65 -3.89 -5.79 -1.19
N LEU A 66 -4.80 -5.52 -2.14
CA LEU A 66 -6.15 -6.08 -2.15
C LEU A 66 -6.14 -7.62 -2.23
N CYS A 67 -5.13 -8.21 -2.89
CA CYS A 67 -4.92 -9.65 -2.93
C CYS A 67 -4.13 -10.21 -1.73
N HIS A 68 -3.82 -9.37 -0.71
CA HIS A 68 -3.05 -9.74 0.48
C HIS A 68 -1.69 -10.40 0.19
N VAL A 69 -0.98 -9.93 -0.84
CA VAL A 69 0.29 -10.53 -1.23
C VAL A 69 1.42 -10.07 -0.29
N LYS A 70 2.04 -11.03 0.40
CA LYS A 70 3.09 -10.76 1.40
C LYS A 70 4.43 -10.26 0.83
N ARG A 71 4.69 -10.48 -0.47
CA ARG A 71 5.99 -10.22 -1.11
C ARG A 71 5.82 -9.57 -2.47
N GLU A 72 6.13 -8.27 -2.56
CA GLU A 72 6.05 -7.48 -3.80
C GLU A 72 6.81 -8.11 -4.98
N ARG A 73 7.99 -8.70 -4.74
CA ARG A 73 8.75 -9.37 -5.82
C ARG A 73 8.05 -10.60 -6.39
N VAL A 74 7.38 -11.37 -5.53
CA VAL A 74 6.63 -12.56 -5.97
C VAL A 74 5.39 -12.11 -6.72
N TRP A 75 4.73 -11.06 -6.22
CA TRP A 75 3.60 -10.42 -6.89
C TRP A 75 3.96 -9.95 -8.29
N LEU A 76 5.03 -9.17 -8.45
CA LEU A 76 5.45 -8.64 -9.74
C LEU A 76 5.77 -9.75 -10.76
N ARG A 77 6.35 -10.87 -10.31
CA ARG A 77 6.55 -12.05 -11.16
C ARG A 77 5.25 -12.69 -11.60
N GLN A 78 4.26 -12.75 -10.70
CA GLN A 78 2.92 -13.28 -11.02
C GLN A 78 2.21 -12.38 -12.04
N VAL A 79 2.31 -11.05 -11.88
CA VAL A 79 1.77 -10.08 -12.84
C VAL A 79 2.42 -10.27 -14.21
N ARG A 80 3.75 -10.42 -14.27
CA ARG A 80 4.44 -10.71 -15.54
C ARG A 80 3.98 -12.01 -16.18
N ALA A 81 3.75 -13.07 -15.40
CA ALA A 81 3.35 -14.36 -15.96
C ALA A 81 1.92 -14.36 -16.51
N ASN A 82 0.99 -13.67 -15.83
CA ASN A 82 -0.44 -13.84 -16.08
C ASN A 82 -1.12 -12.63 -16.74
N HIS A 83 -0.59 -11.42 -16.54
CA HIS A 83 -1.26 -10.17 -16.90
C HIS A 83 -0.35 -9.23 -17.71
N LEU A 84 0.65 -9.80 -18.41
CA LEU A 84 1.58 -9.05 -19.25
C LEU A 84 0.88 -8.30 -20.40
N SER A 85 -0.27 -8.81 -20.87
CA SER A 85 -1.08 -8.18 -21.91
C SER A 85 -1.63 -6.81 -21.51
N MET A 86 -1.89 -6.58 -20.21
CA MET A 86 -2.39 -5.29 -19.71
C MET A 86 -1.28 -4.29 -19.45
N PHE A 87 -0.08 -4.79 -19.11
CA PHE A 87 1.08 -3.98 -18.80
C PHE A 87 2.22 -4.33 -19.76
N PRO A 88 2.09 -4.03 -21.06
CA PRO A 88 3.07 -4.44 -22.08
C PRO A 88 4.46 -3.83 -21.84
N HIS A 89 4.51 -2.66 -21.19
CA HIS A 89 5.73 -1.91 -20.93
C HIS A 89 6.24 -2.07 -19.48
N LEU A 90 5.86 -3.15 -18.79
CA LEU A 90 6.22 -3.37 -17.40
C LEU A 90 7.76 -3.43 -17.22
N PRO A 91 8.35 -2.55 -16.39
CA PRO A 91 9.80 -2.45 -16.28
C PRO A 91 10.42 -3.63 -15.51
N GLU A 92 11.74 -3.76 -15.60
CA GLU A 92 12.54 -4.70 -14.81
C GLU A 92 12.36 -4.47 -13.29
N ASP A 93 12.60 -5.52 -12.48
CA ASP A 93 12.43 -5.51 -11.02
C ASP A 93 13.10 -4.31 -10.35
N SER A 94 14.32 -3.98 -10.77
CA SER A 94 15.09 -2.88 -10.17
C SER A 94 14.47 -1.51 -10.44
N ARG A 95 14.00 -1.28 -11.67
CA ARG A 95 13.34 -0.04 -12.10
C ARG A 95 11.95 0.08 -11.49
N PHE A 96 11.19 -1.02 -11.48
CA PHE A 96 9.88 -1.08 -10.84
C PHE A 96 9.99 -0.73 -9.36
N ASN A 97 10.91 -1.35 -8.62
CA ASN A 97 11.08 -1.07 -7.19
C ASN A 97 11.46 0.39 -6.91
N ARG A 98 12.30 1.00 -7.75
CA ARG A 98 12.64 2.43 -7.63
C ARG A 98 11.39 3.30 -7.82
N ARG A 99 10.56 3.01 -8.82
CA ARG A 99 9.30 3.72 -9.07
C ARG A 99 8.29 3.51 -7.95
N ALA A 100 8.09 2.27 -7.51
CA ALA A 100 7.22 1.92 -6.39
C ALA A 100 7.62 2.68 -5.12
N GLN A 101 8.92 2.85 -4.87
CA GLN A 101 9.38 3.64 -3.73
C GLN A 101 9.08 5.14 -3.86
N LEU A 102 9.19 5.71 -5.06
CA LEU A 102 8.83 7.12 -5.30
C LEU A 102 7.34 7.37 -5.14
N VAL A 103 6.52 6.41 -5.54
CA VAL A 103 5.05 6.51 -5.59
C VAL A 103 4.39 5.99 -4.30
N ARG A 104 5.16 5.39 -3.38
CA ARG A 104 4.68 4.83 -2.11
C ARG A 104 3.85 5.81 -1.29
N TYR A 105 4.28 7.06 -1.22
CA TYR A 105 3.56 8.08 -0.47
C TYR A 105 2.19 8.39 -1.12
N LEU A 106 2.09 8.36 -2.45
CA LEU A 106 0.81 8.49 -3.16
C LEU A 106 -0.11 7.32 -2.88
N LEU A 107 0.44 6.12 -2.75
CA LEU A 107 -0.36 4.95 -2.37
C LEU A 107 -1.01 5.13 -0.99
N ASN A 108 -0.27 5.71 -0.02
CA ASN A 108 -0.84 6.03 1.29
C ASN A 108 -1.96 7.07 1.18
N GLU A 109 -1.75 8.15 0.43
CA GLU A 109 -2.77 9.19 0.17
C GLU A 109 -4.02 8.61 -0.51
N LEU A 110 -3.82 7.73 -1.50
CA LEU A 110 -4.91 7.05 -2.19
C LEU A 110 -5.70 6.16 -1.23
N ARG A 111 -5.05 5.44 -0.31
CA ARG A 111 -5.76 4.67 0.71
C ARG A 111 -6.63 5.57 1.60
N GLN A 112 -6.11 6.73 2.00
CA GLN A 112 -6.90 7.70 2.77
C GLN A 112 -8.09 8.22 1.97
N ALA A 113 -7.90 8.53 0.68
CA ALA A 113 -8.98 8.95 -0.21
C ALA A 113 -10.05 7.85 -0.36
N ILE A 114 -9.65 6.58 -0.50
CA ILE A 114 -10.58 5.45 -0.56
C ILE A 114 -11.36 5.30 0.74
N LEU A 115 -10.70 5.43 1.90
CA LEU A 115 -11.38 5.39 3.20
C LEU A 115 -12.40 6.52 3.35
N TYR A 116 -12.04 7.72 2.88
CA TYR A 116 -12.93 8.87 2.86
C TYR A 116 -14.14 8.63 1.95
N TRP A 117 -13.93 8.14 0.72
CA TRP A 117 -15.03 7.81 -0.21
C TRP A 117 -15.92 6.68 0.27
N ALA A 118 -15.38 5.77 1.08
CA ALA A 118 -16.13 4.67 1.68
C ALA A 118 -16.94 5.11 2.92
N ASP A 119 -16.90 6.40 3.29
CA ASP A 119 -17.46 6.93 4.54
C ASP A 119 -16.97 6.18 5.80
N ALA A 120 -15.86 5.45 5.68
CA ALA A 120 -15.29 4.66 6.76
C ALA A 120 -14.71 5.55 7.87
N ASP A 121 -14.54 6.85 7.59
CA ASP A 121 -14.08 7.82 8.55
C ASP A 121 -15.17 8.30 9.54
N LEU A 122 -16.45 8.07 9.23
CA LEU A 122 -17.58 8.50 10.05
C LEU A 122 -17.83 7.60 11.26
N GLU A 123 -17.19 6.42 11.32
CA GLU A 123 -17.39 5.48 12.42
C GLU A 123 -16.53 5.88 13.64
N PRO A 124 -17.14 6.22 14.79
CA PRO A 124 -16.42 6.74 15.95
C PRO A 124 -15.56 5.69 16.66
N VAL A 125 -15.75 4.41 16.33
CA VAL A 125 -15.00 3.29 16.91
C VAL A 125 -14.31 2.53 15.78
N ARG A 126 -12.97 2.54 15.78
CA ARG A 126 -12.16 1.79 14.82
C ARG A 126 -11.44 0.66 15.53
N ILE A 127 -11.57 -0.56 15.01
CA ILE A 127 -10.79 -1.71 15.48
C ILE A 127 -9.44 -1.66 14.79
N LEU A 128 -8.39 -1.38 15.56
CA LEU A 128 -7.02 -1.43 15.08
C LEU A 128 -6.48 -2.84 15.30
N ASP A 129 -6.52 -3.68 14.26
CA ASP A 129 -5.89 -5.02 14.29
C ASP A 129 -4.41 -4.89 13.93
N SER A 130 -3.64 -4.22 14.77
CA SER A 130 -2.18 -4.25 14.66
C SER A 130 -1.63 -5.31 15.62
N PHE A 131 -0.76 -6.18 15.09
CA PHE A 131 0.12 -6.94 15.95
C PHE A 131 0.95 -5.97 16.78
N PRO A 132 1.24 -6.28 18.06
CA PRO A 132 2.10 -5.42 18.87
C PRO A 132 3.45 -5.24 18.18
N MET A 133 3.71 -4.02 17.69
CA MET A 133 4.99 -3.65 17.13
C MET A 133 6.01 -3.61 18.28
N PRO A 134 7.09 -4.40 18.22
CA PRO A 134 8.13 -4.33 19.24
C PRO A 134 8.86 -2.98 19.09
N LEU A 135 8.46 -1.99 19.89
CA LEU A 135 9.09 -0.66 19.95
C LEU A 135 10.56 -0.73 20.39
N CYS A 136 10.96 -1.83 21.02
CA CYS A 136 12.33 -2.09 21.42
C CYS A 136 12.78 -3.43 20.83
N ALA A 137 13.64 -3.40 19.80
CA ALA A 137 14.50 -4.54 19.54
C ALA A 137 15.46 -4.67 20.74
N CYS A 138 15.43 -5.80 21.44
CA CYS A 138 16.36 -6.06 22.54
C CYS A 138 17.78 -6.19 21.96
N TYR A 139 18.53 -5.09 21.93
CA TYR A 139 19.95 -5.14 21.63
C TYR A 139 20.71 -5.50 22.91
N ARG A 140 21.52 -6.56 22.84
CA ARG A 140 22.50 -6.84 23.89
C ARG A 140 23.60 -5.78 23.81
N ILE A 141 23.65 -4.89 24.79
CA ILE A 141 24.80 -4.00 24.98
C ILE A 141 26.04 -4.89 25.18
N ARG A 142 27.14 -4.61 24.48
CA ARG A 142 28.40 -5.34 24.69
C ARG A 142 28.74 -5.30 26.19
N GLN A 143 29.04 -6.46 26.77
CA GLN A 143 29.40 -6.69 28.19
C GLN A 143 28.25 -6.90 29.20
N SER A 144 26.98 -7.02 28.79
CA SER A 144 25.92 -7.45 29.72
C SER A 144 25.93 -8.99 29.91
N THR A 145 25.93 -9.43 31.17
CA THR A 145 25.92 -10.86 31.57
C THR A 145 24.52 -11.39 31.85
N LEU A 146 23.49 -10.52 31.83
CA LEU A 146 22.12 -10.92 32.15
C LEU A 146 21.48 -11.70 30.99
N PRO A 147 20.84 -12.85 31.27
CA PRO A 147 20.10 -13.59 30.25
C PRO A 147 18.88 -12.77 29.80
N ILE A 148 18.64 -12.74 28.48
CA ILE A 148 17.41 -12.17 27.92
C ILE A 148 16.28 -13.14 28.24
N SER A 149 15.63 -13.00 29.40
CA SER A 149 14.47 -13.83 29.73
C SER A 149 13.23 -13.26 29.04
N SER A 150 12.54 -14.08 28.24
CA SER A 150 11.32 -13.69 27.51
C SER A 150 10.14 -13.31 28.42
N SER A 151 10.20 -13.60 29.72
CA SER A 151 9.12 -13.38 30.68
C SER A 151 9.06 -11.95 31.25
N ALA A 152 10.12 -11.15 31.12
CA ALA A 152 10.13 -9.74 31.55
C ALA A 152 9.66 -8.77 30.44
N LEU A 153 9.28 -9.31 29.27
CA LEU A 153 9.04 -8.57 28.04
C LEU A 153 7.58 -8.10 27.86
N ALA A 154 6.72 -8.40 28.82
CA ALA A 154 5.31 -8.08 28.74
C ALA A 154 5.04 -6.68 29.33
N ILE A 155 4.70 -5.76 28.43
CA ILE A 155 3.93 -4.54 28.72
C ILE A 155 4.73 -3.47 29.49
N ALA A 156 5.67 -2.81 28.80
CA ALA A 156 6.02 -1.45 29.15
C ALA A 156 4.82 -0.55 28.79
N THR A 157 4.02 -0.25 29.81
CA THR A 157 2.81 0.55 29.74
C THR A 157 3.08 1.93 29.15
N ALA A 158 2.31 2.29 28.12
CA ALA A 158 2.21 3.60 27.50
C ALA A 158 1.60 4.66 28.44
N ARG A 159 2.22 4.89 29.61
CA ARG A 159 1.76 5.91 30.56
C ARG A 159 2.72 7.09 30.75
N ASP A 160 3.98 6.97 30.33
CA ASP A 160 5.02 7.98 30.59
C ASP A 160 5.62 8.68 29.36
N ALA A 161 5.21 8.32 28.15
CA ALA A 161 5.62 9.03 26.95
C ALA A 161 4.38 9.68 26.34
N GLY A 162 4.20 10.98 26.56
CA GLY A 162 3.17 11.82 25.94
C GLY A 162 3.33 11.93 24.42
N ILE A 163 3.33 10.79 23.74
CA ILE A 163 3.39 10.65 22.29
C ILE A 163 1.94 10.52 21.83
N SER A 164 1.50 11.52 21.06
CA SER A 164 0.20 11.52 20.41
C SER A 164 0.12 10.33 19.44
N VAL A 165 -1.00 9.62 19.47
CA VAL A 165 -1.31 8.46 18.60
C VAL A 165 -1.20 8.83 17.11
N CYS A 166 -1.25 10.12 16.76
CA CYS A 166 -1.07 10.59 15.38
C CYS A 166 0.32 10.31 14.80
N ASP A 167 1.38 10.21 15.63
CA ASP A 167 2.75 10.03 15.12
C ASP A 167 3.07 8.58 14.73
N LEU A 168 2.27 7.60 15.17
CA LEU A 168 2.53 6.18 14.89
C LEU A 168 1.91 5.68 13.58
N VAL A 169 1.08 6.48 12.91
CA VAL A 169 0.43 6.11 11.63
C VAL A 169 1.33 6.44 10.42
N LEU A 170 2.50 7.08 10.63
CA LEU A 170 3.37 7.56 9.55
C LEU A 170 4.75 6.87 9.45
N LEU A 171 4.94 5.68 10.03
CA LEU A 171 6.11 4.83 9.79
C LEU A 171 5.70 3.49 9.18
#